data_AF-A0A9W3EFR2-F1
#
_entry.id   AF-A0A9W3EFR2-F1
#
_cell.length_a   1.000
_cell.length_b   1.000
_cell.length_c   1.000
_cell.angle_alpha   90.00
_cell.angle_beta   90.00
_cell.angle_gamma   90.00
#
_symmetry.space_group_name_H-M   'P 1'
#
loop_
_entity.id
_entity.type
_entity.pdbx_description
1 polymer ?
#
loop_
_entity_poly.entity_id
_entity_poly.type
_entity_poly.pdbx_seq_one_letter_code
_entity_poly.pdbx_strand_id
1 'polypeptide(L)'
;MASPGLSAPLPELPENNCWYREVQYWDQRYRCAADSAPYEWFGDFSSFRDLLEPELLPEDRILVLGCGSSALSYELFLAGFPDVTSVDYSSVVVAAMRARYAHVPKLRWETMDVRALDFPSGSFDVVLEKGTLDALLTGEQDPWTVSSEGVHTVDQVLSEVSRVLVHGGRFISMTSAAPHFRTRHYAQARYGWSLKHATYGNSFHFHFYLMHKGKELSVAQLALGAQILSPPQPPTPPCFLQDSDHEDFLSAIQL
;
A
#
# COMPACT_ATOMS: atom_id res chain seq x y z
N MET A 1 -7.16 -42.99 9.29
CA MET A 1 -6.71 -41.83 10.09
C MET A 1 -5.80 -41.01 9.19
N ALA A 2 -6.28 -39.90 8.66
CA ALA A 2 -5.47 -39.00 7.85
C ALA A 2 -4.63 -38.13 8.80
N SER A 3 -3.32 -38.13 8.61
CA SER A 3 -2.40 -37.25 9.32
C SER A 3 -2.77 -35.79 9.02
N PRO A 4 -2.87 -34.90 10.01
CA PRO A 4 -3.05 -33.48 9.75
C PRO A 4 -1.79 -32.99 9.01
N GLY A 5 -1.98 -32.44 7.81
CA GLY A 5 -0.90 -31.86 7.02
C GLY A 5 -0.16 -30.81 7.85
N LEU A 6 1.15 -30.95 7.95
CA LEU A 6 2.02 -29.93 8.53
C LEU A 6 1.77 -28.62 7.76
N SER A 7 1.17 -27.63 8.44
CA SER A 7 1.14 -26.26 7.93
C SER A 7 2.58 -25.84 7.66
N ALA A 8 2.87 -25.36 6.45
CA ALA A 8 4.17 -24.77 6.16
C ALA A 8 4.47 -23.71 7.24
N PRO A 9 5.70 -23.68 7.80
CA PRO A 9 6.05 -22.69 8.81
C PRO A 9 5.78 -21.29 8.25
N LEU A 10 5.16 -20.43 9.06
CA LEU A 10 5.00 -19.03 8.72
C LEU A 10 6.39 -18.45 8.41
N PRO A 11 6.53 -17.62 7.37
CA PRO A 11 7.83 -17.05 7.04
C PRO A 11 8.38 -16.27 8.24
N GLU A 12 9.62 -16.55 8.64
CA GLU A 12 10.27 -15.80 9.72
C GLU A 12 10.29 -14.30 9.39
N LEU A 13 9.88 -13.49 10.35
CA LEU A 13 9.97 -12.03 10.28
C LEU A 13 11.44 -11.62 10.51
N PRO A 14 11.93 -10.55 9.87
CA PRO A 14 13.29 -10.10 10.09
C PRO A 14 13.48 -9.61 11.51
N GLU A 15 14.69 -9.75 12.04
CA GLU A 15 15.06 -9.23 13.37
C GLU A 15 15.00 -7.69 13.41
N ASN A 16 15.18 -7.03 12.26
CA ASN A 16 15.11 -5.58 12.13
C ASN A 16 14.21 -5.15 10.96
N ASN A 17 13.28 -4.26 11.25
CA ASN A 17 12.34 -3.71 10.27
C ASN A 17 13.03 -2.97 9.11
N CYS A 18 14.23 -2.42 9.31
CA CYS A 18 14.95 -1.74 8.22
C CYS A 18 15.30 -2.68 7.05
N TRP A 19 15.39 -3.99 7.30
CA TRP A 19 15.69 -4.97 6.24
C TRP A 19 14.60 -5.08 5.19
N TYR A 20 13.36 -4.69 5.49
CA TYR A 20 12.30 -4.62 4.48
C TYR A 20 12.57 -3.59 3.37
N ARG A 21 13.53 -2.67 3.57
CA ARG A 21 13.99 -1.74 2.52
C ARG A 21 14.99 -2.39 1.55
N GLU A 22 15.66 -3.47 1.98
CA GLU A 22 16.76 -4.11 1.27
C GLU A 22 16.26 -5.24 0.37
N VAL A 23 16.58 -5.17 -0.93
CA VAL A 23 16.16 -6.19 -1.91
C VAL A 23 16.69 -7.59 -1.56
N GLN A 24 17.86 -7.67 -0.92
CA GLN A 24 18.50 -8.92 -0.53
C GLN A 24 17.66 -9.70 0.50
N TYR A 25 16.96 -9.00 1.39
CA TYR A 25 16.02 -9.64 2.32
C TYR A 25 14.87 -10.31 1.55
N TRP A 26 14.29 -9.59 0.59
CA TRP A 26 13.20 -10.10 -0.22
C TRP A 26 13.63 -11.24 -1.14
N ASP A 27 14.78 -11.13 -1.80
CA ASP A 27 15.36 -12.22 -2.59
C ASP A 27 15.57 -13.49 -1.73
N GLN A 28 16.00 -13.33 -0.47
CA GLN A 28 16.05 -14.43 0.49
C GLN A 28 14.67 -15.03 0.77
N ARG A 29 13.70 -14.17 1.09
CA ARG A 29 12.34 -14.57 1.47
C ARG A 29 11.65 -15.31 0.33
N TYR A 30 11.92 -14.91 -0.90
CA TYR A 30 11.23 -15.41 -2.08
C TYR A 30 11.87 -16.62 -2.77
N ARG A 31 12.97 -17.17 -2.24
CA ARG A 31 13.66 -18.33 -2.85
C ARG A 31 12.74 -19.50 -3.21
N CYS A 32 11.75 -19.79 -2.37
CA CYS A 32 10.81 -20.89 -2.57
C CYS A 32 9.41 -20.41 -3.01
N ALA A 33 9.28 -19.15 -3.45
CA ALA A 33 7.98 -18.54 -3.71
C ALA A 33 7.19 -19.23 -4.84
N ALA A 34 7.86 -19.90 -5.79
CA ALA A 34 7.21 -20.64 -6.87
C ALA A 34 6.44 -21.86 -6.36
N ASP A 35 6.95 -22.52 -5.31
CA ASP A 35 6.40 -23.76 -4.74
C ASP A 35 5.62 -23.53 -3.44
N SER A 36 5.74 -22.35 -2.82
CA SER A 36 5.11 -22.01 -1.54
C SER A 36 3.78 -21.27 -1.71
N ALA A 37 2.77 -21.54 -0.90
CA ALA A 37 1.48 -20.84 -0.99
C ALA A 37 1.65 -19.30 -1.06
N PRO A 38 0.78 -18.59 -1.82
CA PRO A 38 0.78 -17.13 -1.83
C PRO A 38 0.72 -16.54 -0.41
N TYR A 39 1.37 -15.40 -0.23
CA TYR A 39 1.41 -14.71 1.06
C TYR A 39 0.79 -13.32 0.92
N GLU A 40 -0.15 -13.00 1.80
CA GLU A 40 -0.95 -11.77 1.75
C GLU A 40 -0.62 -10.87 2.93
N TRP A 41 0.02 -9.73 2.63
CA TRP A 41 0.11 -8.61 3.56
C TRP A 41 -1.20 -7.83 3.57
N PHE A 42 -1.66 -7.41 4.75
CA PHE A 42 -2.82 -6.52 4.93
C PHE A 42 -4.12 -7.05 4.31
N GLY A 43 -4.33 -8.36 4.40
CA GLY A 43 -5.52 -9.04 3.90
C GLY A 43 -5.38 -9.55 2.46
N ASP A 44 -6.11 -10.62 2.18
CA ASP A 44 -6.30 -11.16 0.84
C ASP A 44 -7.34 -10.35 0.04
N PHE A 45 -7.50 -10.67 -1.25
CA PHE A 45 -8.43 -9.97 -2.13
C PHE A 45 -9.86 -9.89 -1.57
N SER A 46 -10.34 -10.97 -0.91
CA SER A 46 -11.67 -11.02 -0.32
C SER A 46 -11.90 -9.96 0.76
N SER A 47 -10.82 -9.56 1.45
CA SER A 47 -10.88 -8.61 2.57
C SER A 47 -11.22 -7.18 2.13
N PHE A 48 -10.95 -6.81 0.88
CA PHE A 48 -11.15 -5.46 0.34
C PHE A 48 -11.87 -5.44 -1.01
N ARG A 49 -12.34 -6.60 -1.49
CA ARG A 49 -13.02 -6.77 -2.78
C ARG A 49 -14.17 -5.78 -2.98
N ASP A 50 -15.04 -5.65 -1.96
CA ASP A 50 -16.23 -4.79 -2.02
C ASP A 50 -15.88 -3.29 -2.13
N LEU A 51 -14.67 -2.90 -1.72
CA LEU A 51 -14.16 -1.54 -1.90
C LEU A 51 -13.46 -1.36 -3.25
N LEU A 52 -12.79 -2.41 -3.74
CA LEU A 52 -11.95 -2.35 -4.93
C LEU A 52 -12.74 -2.53 -6.23
N GLU A 53 -13.56 -3.57 -6.36
CA GLU A 53 -14.25 -3.88 -7.62
C GLU A 53 -15.11 -2.74 -8.18
N PRO A 54 -15.85 -1.94 -7.37
CA PRO A 54 -16.61 -0.79 -7.89
C PRO A 54 -15.75 0.30 -8.53
N GLU A 55 -14.44 0.30 -8.26
CA GLU A 55 -13.48 1.28 -8.79
C GLU A 55 -12.75 0.79 -10.04
N LEU A 56 -13.03 -0.43 -10.51
CA LEU A 56 -12.39 -1.07 -11.65
C LEU A 56 -13.37 -1.30 -12.81
N LEU A 57 -12.84 -1.27 -14.03
CA LEU A 57 -13.51 -1.68 -15.26
C LEU A 57 -12.79 -2.88 -15.89
N PRO A 58 -13.51 -3.81 -16.56
CA PRO A 58 -12.90 -4.96 -17.21
C PRO A 58 -11.80 -4.62 -18.24
N GLU A 59 -11.88 -3.43 -18.85
CA GLU A 59 -10.91 -2.91 -19.81
C GLU A 59 -9.72 -2.15 -19.19
N ASP A 60 -9.71 -1.93 -17.87
CA ASP A 60 -8.65 -1.17 -17.22
C ASP A 60 -7.29 -1.86 -17.39
N ARG A 61 -6.28 -1.08 -17.77
CA ARG A 61 -4.87 -1.48 -17.69
C ARG A 61 -4.41 -1.26 -16.24
N ILE A 62 -4.21 -2.35 -15.52
CA ILE A 62 -3.90 -2.35 -14.08
C ILE A 62 -2.40 -2.59 -13.87
N LEU A 63 -1.75 -1.71 -13.10
CA LEU A 63 -0.39 -1.90 -12.59
C LEU A 63 -0.43 -2.24 -11.10
N VAL A 64 0.19 -3.35 -10.69
CA VAL A 64 0.37 -3.74 -9.28
C VAL A 64 1.83 -3.52 -8.88
N LEU A 65 2.06 -2.61 -7.94
CA LEU A 65 3.39 -2.27 -7.41
C LEU A 65 3.78 -3.19 -6.26
N GLY A 66 5.06 -3.54 -6.18
CA GLY A 66 5.61 -4.41 -5.14
C GLY A 66 4.79 -5.68 -4.96
N CYS A 67 4.52 -6.39 -6.07
CA CYS A 67 3.54 -7.46 -6.08
C CYS A 67 3.89 -8.63 -5.17
N GLY A 68 5.18 -8.80 -4.86
CA GLY A 68 5.69 -9.91 -4.07
C GLY A 68 5.16 -11.25 -4.59
N SER A 69 4.81 -12.13 -3.65
CA SER A 69 4.20 -13.43 -3.92
C SER A 69 2.68 -13.43 -3.66
N SER A 70 2.04 -12.27 -3.70
CA SER A 70 0.59 -12.13 -3.48
C SER A 70 -0.21 -12.80 -4.61
N ALA A 71 -1.38 -13.31 -4.29
CA ALA A 71 -2.37 -13.81 -5.24
C ALA A 71 -3.18 -12.67 -5.89
N LEU A 72 -3.08 -11.41 -5.43
CA LEU A 72 -3.91 -10.29 -5.87
C LEU A 72 -4.01 -10.16 -7.39
N SER A 73 -2.89 -10.21 -8.11
CA SER A 73 -2.89 -10.08 -9.57
C SER A 73 -3.64 -11.22 -10.27
N TYR A 74 -3.58 -12.43 -9.72
CA TYR A 74 -4.31 -13.59 -10.23
C TYR A 74 -5.80 -13.53 -9.86
N GLU A 75 -6.12 -13.09 -8.64
CA GLU A 75 -7.50 -12.87 -8.19
C GLU A 75 -8.21 -11.80 -9.03
N LEU A 76 -7.52 -10.71 -9.39
CA LEU A 76 -8.01 -9.69 -10.32
C LEU A 76 -8.35 -10.30 -11.69
N PHE A 77 -7.48 -11.16 -12.22
CA PHE A 77 -7.74 -11.87 -13.46
C PHE A 77 -8.98 -12.76 -13.36
N LEU A 78 -9.12 -13.54 -12.27
CA LEU A 78 -10.29 -14.38 -12.03
C LEU A 78 -11.59 -13.56 -11.85
N ALA A 79 -11.48 -12.36 -11.29
CA ALA A 79 -12.60 -11.43 -11.11
C ALA A 79 -13.01 -10.70 -12.39
N GLY A 80 -12.33 -10.94 -13.52
CA GLY A 80 -12.69 -10.36 -14.83
C GLY A 80 -11.89 -9.12 -15.23
N PHE A 81 -10.76 -8.86 -14.57
CA PHE A 81 -9.83 -7.77 -14.89
C PHE A 81 -8.52 -8.35 -15.45
N PRO A 82 -8.44 -8.60 -16.76
CA PRO A 82 -7.38 -9.44 -17.32
C PRO A 82 -6.08 -8.73 -17.68
N ASP A 83 -6.05 -7.40 -17.84
CA ASP A 83 -4.86 -6.64 -18.26
C ASP A 83 -4.06 -6.14 -17.04
N VAL A 84 -3.46 -7.09 -16.34
CA VAL A 84 -2.69 -6.83 -15.11
C VAL A 84 -1.19 -6.97 -15.39
N THR A 85 -0.46 -5.89 -15.13
CA THR A 85 1.00 -5.87 -15.07
C THR A 85 1.44 -5.74 -13.62
N SER A 86 2.32 -6.61 -13.15
CA SER A 86 2.80 -6.65 -11.77
C SER A 86 4.30 -6.44 -11.75
N VAL A 87 4.77 -5.58 -10.85
CA VAL A 87 6.20 -5.28 -10.73
C VAL A 87 6.71 -5.46 -9.31
N ASP A 88 7.96 -5.91 -9.20
CA ASP A 88 8.68 -6.00 -7.94
C ASP A 88 10.18 -5.83 -8.21
N TYR A 89 10.92 -5.22 -7.29
CA TYR A 89 12.37 -5.06 -7.45
C TYR A 89 13.15 -6.36 -7.23
N SER A 90 12.52 -7.38 -6.63
CA SER A 90 13.10 -8.72 -6.44
C SER A 90 12.94 -9.52 -7.73
N SER A 91 14.05 -9.72 -8.44
CA SER A 91 14.06 -10.58 -9.63
C SER A 91 13.67 -12.03 -9.30
N VAL A 92 13.94 -12.48 -8.07
CA VAL A 92 13.60 -13.81 -7.58
C VAL A 92 12.08 -14.00 -7.55
N VAL A 93 11.32 -13.07 -6.97
CA VAL A 93 9.86 -13.21 -6.89
C VAL A 93 9.19 -13.04 -8.25
N VAL A 94 9.71 -12.14 -9.09
CA VAL A 94 9.21 -11.97 -10.46
C VAL A 94 9.37 -13.26 -11.27
N ALA A 95 10.53 -13.91 -11.20
CA ALA A 95 10.74 -15.19 -11.86
C ALA A 95 9.80 -16.28 -11.32
N ALA A 96 9.61 -16.32 -10.00
CA ALA A 96 8.69 -17.25 -9.36
C ALA A 96 7.23 -17.05 -9.79
N MET A 97 6.76 -15.81 -9.88
CA MET A 97 5.39 -15.50 -10.30
C MET A 97 5.15 -15.76 -11.78
N ARG A 98 6.14 -15.48 -12.64
CA ARG A 98 6.12 -15.89 -14.05
C ARG A 98 5.96 -17.42 -14.19
N ALA A 99 6.72 -18.19 -13.41
CA ALA A 99 6.63 -19.66 -13.45
C ALA A 99 5.27 -20.17 -12.93
N ARG A 100 4.83 -19.66 -11.77
CA ARG A 100 3.55 -20.04 -11.15
C ARG A 100 2.35 -19.77 -12.06
N TYR A 101 2.31 -18.60 -12.66
CA TYR A 101 1.18 -18.15 -13.47
C TYR A 101 1.43 -18.26 -14.98
N ALA A 102 2.37 -19.12 -15.40
CA ALA A 102 2.67 -19.36 -16.82
C ALA A 102 1.45 -19.82 -17.65
N HIS A 103 0.45 -20.41 -16.99
CA HIS A 103 -0.81 -20.81 -17.60
C HIS A 103 -1.78 -19.64 -17.87
N VAL A 104 -1.45 -18.42 -17.42
CA VAL A 104 -2.24 -17.19 -17.59
C VAL A 104 -1.41 -16.14 -18.34
N PRO A 105 -1.27 -16.26 -19.68
CA PRO A 105 -0.36 -15.43 -20.47
C PRO A 105 -0.73 -13.93 -20.50
N LYS A 106 -1.93 -13.56 -20.02
CA LYS A 106 -2.35 -12.17 -19.90
C LYS A 106 -1.69 -11.45 -18.72
N LEU A 107 -1.30 -12.17 -17.66
CA LEU A 107 -0.61 -11.59 -16.52
C LEU A 107 0.84 -11.31 -16.89
N ARG A 108 1.26 -10.06 -16.74
CA ARG A 108 2.63 -9.62 -17.00
C ARG A 108 3.34 -9.38 -15.67
N TRP A 109 4.60 -9.75 -15.61
CA TRP A 109 5.42 -9.65 -14.41
C TRP A 109 6.76 -9.06 -14.82
N GLU A 110 7.23 -7.99 -14.20
CA GLU A 110 8.50 -7.35 -14.55
C GLU A 110 9.33 -6.99 -13.31
N THR A 111 10.65 -7.12 -13.42
CA THR A 111 11.56 -6.67 -12.36
C THR A 111 11.77 -5.18 -12.50
N MET A 112 11.32 -4.40 -11.51
CA MET A 112 11.34 -2.94 -11.58
C MET A 112 11.34 -2.31 -10.19
N ASP A 113 12.10 -1.23 -10.04
CA ASP A 113 12.03 -0.37 -8.86
C ASP A 113 10.87 0.62 -9.03
N VAL A 114 9.93 0.61 -8.09
CA VAL A 114 8.73 1.45 -8.14
C VAL A 114 9.02 2.96 -8.02
N ARG A 115 10.24 3.34 -7.63
CA ARG A 115 10.74 4.72 -7.62
C ARG A 115 11.08 5.23 -9.03
N ALA A 116 11.19 4.34 -10.00
CA ALA A 116 11.51 4.63 -11.40
C ALA A 116 10.83 3.62 -12.33
N LEU A 117 9.57 3.88 -12.66
CA LEU A 117 8.75 3.00 -13.49
C LEU A 117 9.13 3.15 -14.97
N ASP A 118 9.64 2.08 -15.59
CA ASP A 118 10.01 2.05 -17.01
C ASP A 118 8.78 1.83 -17.91
N PHE A 119 7.79 2.71 -17.76
CA PHE A 119 6.59 2.78 -18.58
C PHE A 119 6.37 4.22 -19.07
N PRO A 120 5.81 4.43 -20.27
CA PRO A 120 5.42 5.76 -20.72
C PRO A 120 4.39 6.42 -19.80
N SER A 121 4.32 7.75 -19.81
CA SER A 121 3.28 8.49 -19.10
C SER A 121 1.88 8.14 -19.65
N GLY A 122 0.88 8.01 -18.77
CA GLY A 122 -0.49 7.67 -19.19
C GLY A 122 -0.66 6.25 -19.74
N SER A 123 0.15 5.29 -19.28
CA SER A 123 0.09 3.89 -19.72
C SER A 123 -0.94 3.04 -18.96
N PHE A 124 -1.37 3.46 -17.77
CA PHE A 124 -2.27 2.69 -16.91
C PHE A 124 -3.51 3.48 -16.51
N ASP A 125 -4.62 2.76 -16.37
CA ASP A 125 -5.90 3.30 -15.91
C ASP A 125 -6.01 3.19 -14.39
N VAL A 126 -5.46 2.11 -13.83
CA VAL A 126 -5.41 1.87 -12.39
C VAL A 126 -4.01 1.45 -11.95
N VAL A 127 -3.55 2.00 -10.83
CA VAL A 127 -2.35 1.55 -10.13
C VAL A 127 -2.76 1.09 -8.73
N LEU A 128 -2.30 -0.09 -8.33
CA LEU A 128 -2.54 -0.69 -7.02
C LEU A 128 -1.21 -0.87 -6.30
N GLU A 129 -1.17 -0.58 -5.00
CA GLU A 129 -0.08 -1.04 -4.14
C GLU A 129 -0.64 -1.55 -2.81
N LYS A 130 -0.11 -2.66 -2.32
CA LYS A 130 -0.51 -3.26 -1.04
C LYS A 130 0.71 -3.54 -0.19
N GLY A 131 1.01 -2.61 0.69
CA GLY A 131 2.12 -2.71 1.63
C GLY A 131 3.50 -2.37 1.07
N THR A 132 3.58 -1.92 -0.18
CA THR A 132 4.84 -1.55 -0.81
C THR A 132 5.38 -0.27 -0.18
N LEU A 133 4.51 0.72 0.03
CA LEU A 133 4.91 1.96 0.71
C LEU A 133 5.23 1.73 2.19
N ASP A 134 4.60 0.74 2.83
CA ASP A 134 4.94 0.34 4.19
C ASP A 134 6.38 -0.20 4.25
N ALA A 135 6.76 -1.08 3.31
CA ALA A 135 8.12 -1.61 3.19
C ALA A 135 9.17 -0.50 3.04
N LEU A 136 8.86 0.56 2.28
CA LEU A 136 9.77 1.70 2.09
C LEU A 136 9.93 2.57 3.35
N LEU A 137 8.93 2.57 4.23
CA LEU A 137 8.88 3.39 5.45
C LEU A 137 9.25 2.62 6.73
N THR A 138 9.61 1.34 6.65
CA THR A 138 9.91 0.53 7.85
C THR A 138 11.16 0.97 8.63
N GLY A 139 12.01 1.81 8.04
CA GLY A 139 13.20 2.36 8.67
C GLY A 139 12.95 3.60 9.53
N GLU A 140 11.73 4.14 9.53
CA GLU A 140 11.38 5.33 10.30
C GLU A 140 11.43 5.05 11.82
N GLN A 141 12.12 5.92 12.56
CA GLN A 141 12.27 5.80 14.00
C GLN A 141 11.08 6.38 14.76
N ASP A 142 10.46 7.43 14.20
CA ASP A 142 9.29 8.10 14.76
C ASP A 142 8.16 8.12 13.71
N PRO A 143 7.01 7.49 13.96
CA PRO A 143 5.90 7.51 13.03
C PRO A 143 5.32 8.93 12.83
N TRP A 144 5.55 9.85 13.76
CA TRP A 144 5.10 11.24 13.66
C TRP A 144 6.07 12.12 12.86
N THR A 145 7.36 11.77 12.82
CA THR A 145 8.40 12.55 12.13
C THR A 145 9.10 11.69 11.09
N VAL A 146 8.67 11.81 9.83
CA VAL A 146 9.28 11.07 8.72
C VAL A 146 10.64 11.69 8.37
N SER A 147 11.65 10.85 8.21
CA SER A 147 12.97 11.24 7.73
C SER A 147 12.90 11.86 6.33
N SER A 148 13.84 12.75 6.01
CA SER A 148 13.93 13.34 4.67
C SER A 148 14.07 12.28 3.57
N GLU A 149 14.73 11.16 3.89
CA GLU A 149 14.88 10.03 2.98
C GLU A 149 13.55 9.32 2.73
N GLY A 150 12.77 9.03 3.78
CA GLY A 150 11.45 8.42 3.67
C GLY A 150 10.47 9.32 2.91
N VAL A 151 10.49 10.63 3.18
CA VAL A 151 9.69 11.61 2.42
C VAL A 151 10.07 11.60 0.94
N HIS A 152 11.36 11.69 0.62
CA HIS A 152 11.84 11.71 -0.77
C HIS A 152 11.50 10.40 -1.50
N THR A 153 11.73 9.26 -0.85
CA THR A 153 11.50 7.93 -1.43
C THR A 153 10.03 7.73 -1.79
N VAL A 154 9.12 8.06 -0.86
CA VAL A 154 7.67 7.95 -1.13
C VAL A 154 7.22 8.98 -2.18
N ASP A 155 7.78 10.19 -2.18
CA ASP A 155 7.50 11.19 -3.21
C ASP A 155 7.91 10.74 -4.61
N GLN A 156 9.05 10.05 -4.77
CA GLN A 156 9.46 9.46 -6.04
C GLN A 156 8.42 8.45 -6.55
N VAL A 157 8.00 7.52 -5.69
CA VAL A 157 6.98 6.51 -6.07
C VAL A 157 5.67 7.17 -6.46
N LEU A 158 5.15 8.09 -5.64
CA LEU A 158 3.87 8.75 -5.90
C LEU A 158 3.92 9.64 -7.16
N SER A 159 5.06 10.26 -7.44
CA SER A 159 5.29 11.01 -8.67
C SER A 159 5.26 10.09 -9.90
N GLU A 160 5.90 8.93 -9.83
CA GLU A 160 5.88 7.93 -10.89
C GLU A 160 4.48 7.34 -11.11
N VAL A 161 3.76 7.01 -10.03
CA VAL A 161 2.35 6.58 -10.06
C VAL A 161 1.50 7.61 -10.78
N SER A 162 1.58 8.89 -10.37
CA SER A 162 0.84 9.96 -11.04
C SER A 162 1.23 10.06 -12.51
N ARG A 163 2.52 9.95 -12.85
CA ARG A 163 3.01 10.05 -14.23
C ARG A 163 2.44 8.94 -15.12
N VAL A 164 2.48 7.68 -14.68
CA VAL A 164 2.03 6.55 -15.49
C VAL A 164 0.50 6.43 -15.57
N LEU A 165 -0.23 7.05 -14.65
CA LEU A 165 -1.70 7.12 -14.71
C LEU A 165 -2.19 8.05 -15.83
N VAL A 166 -3.20 7.60 -16.57
CA VAL A 166 -4.00 8.49 -17.45
C VAL A 166 -4.73 9.56 -16.65
N HIS A 167 -5.15 10.63 -17.32
CA HIS A 167 -6.11 11.56 -16.73
C HIS A 167 -7.42 10.82 -16.43
N GLY A 168 -7.98 10.97 -15.22
CA GLY A 168 -9.12 10.19 -14.75
C GLY A 168 -8.76 8.80 -14.19
N GLY A 169 -7.49 8.41 -14.25
CA GLY A 169 -7.00 7.16 -13.67
C GLY A 169 -7.03 7.16 -12.14
N ARG A 170 -6.94 5.96 -11.55
CA ARG A 170 -7.04 5.74 -10.10
C ARG A 170 -5.77 5.14 -9.53
N PHE A 171 -5.30 5.69 -8.42
CA PHE A 171 -4.32 5.03 -7.57
C PHE A 171 -5.02 4.53 -6.31
N ILE A 172 -4.83 3.26 -5.97
CA ILE A 172 -5.42 2.64 -4.80
C ILE A 172 -4.31 2.04 -3.94
N SER A 173 -4.26 2.45 -2.68
CA SER A 173 -3.25 2.03 -1.71
C SER A 173 -3.90 1.30 -0.55
N MET A 174 -3.35 0.15 -0.20
CA MET A 174 -3.77 -0.71 0.91
C MET A 174 -2.62 -0.87 1.91
N THR A 175 -2.87 -0.51 3.16
CA THR A 175 -1.79 -0.32 4.14
C THR A 175 -2.29 -0.48 5.58
N SER A 176 -1.38 -0.77 6.52
CA SER A 176 -1.67 -0.65 7.95
C SER A 176 -1.65 0.80 8.47
N ALA A 177 -1.19 1.77 7.68
CA ALA A 177 -1.03 3.15 8.14
C ALA A 177 -2.33 3.96 8.10
N ALA A 178 -2.75 4.44 9.27
CA ALA A 178 -3.93 5.27 9.44
C ALA A 178 -3.80 6.67 8.82
N PRO A 179 -4.92 7.40 8.61
CA PRO A 179 -4.91 8.67 7.88
C PRO A 179 -3.98 9.73 8.48
N HIS A 180 -3.81 9.76 9.81
CA HIS A 180 -2.92 10.70 10.48
C HIS A 180 -1.44 10.48 10.15
N PHE A 181 -1.04 9.28 9.71
CA PHE A 181 0.32 9.01 9.24
C PHE A 181 0.43 9.10 7.72
N ARG A 182 -0.54 8.58 6.98
CA ARG A 182 -0.39 8.37 5.53
C ARG A 182 -0.91 9.51 4.66
N THR A 183 -1.96 10.23 5.09
CA THR A 183 -2.59 11.29 4.29
C THR A 183 -1.59 12.36 3.84
N ARG A 184 -0.66 12.76 4.71
CA ARG A 184 0.37 13.76 4.40
C ARG A 184 1.28 13.38 3.23
N HIS A 185 1.49 12.08 2.98
CA HIS A 185 2.26 11.62 1.81
C HIS A 185 1.44 11.76 0.52
N TYR A 186 0.16 11.37 0.55
CA TYR A 186 -0.72 11.37 -0.63
C TYR A 186 -1.26 12.76 -0.98
N ALA A 187 -1.42 13.64 0.01
CA ALA A 187 -2.08 14.93 -0.15
C ALA A 187 -1.16 16.04 -0.69
N GLN A 188 -0.46 15.77 -1.80
CA GLN A 188 0.40 16.75 -2.47
C GLN A 188 -0.27 17.20 -3.76
N ALA A 189 -0.48 18.51 -3.91
CA ALA A 189 -1.18 19.08 -5.07
C ALA A 189 -0.52 18.69 -6.42
N ARG A 190 0.80 18.50 -6.45
CA ARG A 190 1.56 18.12 -7.65
C ARG A 190 1.15 16.79 -8.28
N TYR A 191 0.57 15.86 -7.50
CA TYR A 191 0.10 14.59 -8.05
C TYR A 191 -1.22 14.71 -8.81
N GLY A 192 -1.97 15.80 -8.59
CA GLY A 192 -3.18 16.12 -9.33
C GLY A 192 -4.32 15.13 -9.13
N TRP A 193 -4.51 14.61 -7.91
CA TRP A 193 -5.61 13.69 -7.59
C TRP A 193 -6.42 14.15 -6.37
N SER A 194 -7.66 13.67 -6.26
CA SER A 194 -8.40 13.69 -4.98
C SER A 194 -7.90 12.58 -4.06
N LEU A 195 -8.34 12.57 -2.80
CA LEU A 195 -8.06 11.51 -1.85
C LEU A 195 -9.30 11.13 -1.04
N LYS A 196 -9.65 9.85 -1.02
CA LYS A 196 -10.67 9.23 -0.16
C LYS A 196 -10.05 8.11 0.66
N HIS A 197 -10.67 7.79 1.79
CA HIS A 197 -10.22 6.75 2.72
C HIS A 197 -11.40 5.91 3.19
N ALA A 198 -11.18 4.61 3.34
CA ALA A 198 -12.05 3.65 3.98
C ALA A 198 -11.22 2.66 4.82
N THR A 199 -11.86 1.92 5.72
CA THR A 199 -11.23 0.84 6.48
C THR A 199 -11.78 -0.52 6.05
N TYR A 200 -10.98 -1.57 6.20
CA TYR A 200 -11.37 -2.95 5.92
C TYR A 200 -10.62 -3.95 6.82
N GLY A 201 -10.98 -5.23 6.73
CA GLY A 201 -10.44 -6.29 7.56
C GLY A 201 -11.16 -6.48 8.91
N ASN A 202 -11.04 -7.67 9.50
CA ASN A 202 -11.63 -8.00 10.79
C ASN A 202 -10.57 -7.84 11.91
N SER A 203 -10.96 -7.19 13.01
CA SER A 203 -10.21 -7.06 14.28
C SER A 203 -9.03 -6.07 14.31
N PHE A 204 -8.43 -5.72 13.18
CA PHE A 204 -7.50 -4.59 13.03
C PHE A 204 -7.86 -3.85 11.74
N HIS A 205 -8.15 -2.55 11.81
CA HIS A 205 -8.54 -1.78 10.63
C HIS A 205 -7.32 -1.59 9.72
N PHE A 206 -7.26 -2.33 8.60
CA PHE A 206 -6.43 -1.92 7.47
C PHE A 206 -7.08 -0.72 6.78
N HIS A 207 -6.28 0.05 6.07
CA HIS A 207 -6.68 1.30 5.47
C HIS A 207 -6.61 1.21 3.95
N PHE A 208 -7.71 1.57 3.30
CA PHE A 208 -7.87 1.65 1.86
C PHE A 208 -7.93 3.12 1.45
N TYR A 209 -7.00 3.57 0.62
CA TYR A 209 -6.96 4.94 0.10
C TYR A 209 -7.23 4.92 -1.40
N LEU A 210 -8.19 5.73 -1.84
CA LEU A 210 -8.54 5.90 -3.24
C LEU A 210 -8.17 7.31 -3.68
N MET A 211 -7.29 7.39 -4.68
CA MET A 211 -6.87 8.63 -5.32
C MET A 211 -7.32 8.65 -6.77
N HIS A 212 -7.96 9.73 -7.20
CA HIS A 212 -8.54 9.85 -8.54
C HIS A 212 -7.92 11.06 -9.25
N LYS A 213 -7.12 10.82 -10.29
CA LYS A 213 -6.37 11.84 -11.02
C LYS A 213 -7.30 12.75 -11.83
N GLY A 214 -7.07 14.06 -11.78
CA GLY A 214 -7.94 15.08 -12.35
C GLY A 214 -9.00 15.63 -11.40
N LYS A 215 -9.03 15.17 -10.14
CA LYS A 215 -9.86 15.72 -9.07
C LYS A 215 -8.99 16.43 -8.02
N GLU A 216 -9.63 17.19 -7.14
CA GLU A 216 -8.94 18.06 -6.18
C GLU A 216 -8.92 17.47 -4.75
N LEU A 217 -7.86 17.84 -4.02
CA LEU A 217 -7.75 17.62 -2.58
C LEU A 217 -8.59 18.66 -1.82
N SER A 218 -9.08 18.30 -0.64
CA SER A 218 -9.70 19.28 0.25
C SER A 218 -8.65 20.20 0.88
N VAL A 219 -9.07 21.37 1.37
CA VAL A 219 -8.20 22.31 2.11
C VAL A 219 -7.55 21.62 3.32
N ALA A 220 -8.29 20.78 4.04
CA ALA A 220 -7.77 20.03 5.17
C ALA A 220 -6.68 19.03 4.75
N GLN A 221 -6.85 18.34 3.62
CA GLN A 221 -5.84 17.41 3.09
C GLN A 221 -4.58 18.16 2.65
N LEU A 222 -4.71 19.30 1.96
CA LEU A 222 -3.57 20.13 1.57
C LEU A 222 -2.78 20.63 2.80
N ALA A 223 -3.47 21.00 3.88
CA ALA A 223 -2.84 21.40 5.13
C ALA A 223 -2.03 20.24 5.75
N LEU A 224 -2.57 19.01 5.76
CA LEU A 224 -1.83 17.82 6.19
C LEU A 224 -0.63 17.52 5.27
N GLY A 225 -0.80 17.69 3.97
CA GLY A 225 0.28 17.53 2.99
C GLY A 225 1.44 18.50 3.24
N ALA A 226 1.16 19.75 3.60
CA ALA A 226 2.18 20.75 3.91
C ALA A 226 3.00 20.43 5.18
N GLN A 227 2.42 19.66 6.11
CA GLN A 227 3.11 19.26 7.34
C GLN A 227 4.27 18.30 7.09
N ILE A 228 4.27 17.54 5.99
CA ILE A 228 5.34 16.57 5.70
C ILE A 228 6.71 17.22 5.51
N LEU A 229 6.73 18.49 5.08
CA LEU A 229 7.94 19.29 4.87
C LEU A 229 8.21 20.25 6.05
N SER A 230 7.34 20.28 7.04
CA SER A 230 7.48 21.17 8.19
C SER A 230 8.47 20.57 9.20
N PRO A 231 9.31 21.40 9.85
CA PRO A 231 10.15 20.92 10.94
C PRO A 231 9.28 20.35 12.08
N PRO A 232 9.79 19.38 12.85
CA PRO A 232 9.02 18.76 13.92
C PRO A 232 8.53 19.83 14.89
N GLN A 233 7.21 19.90 15.09
CA GLN A 233 6.66 20.76 16.13
C GLN A 233 7.09 20.20 17.50
N PRO A 234 7.45 21.07 18.47
CA PRO A 234 7.66 20.61 19.83
C PRO A 234 6.37 19.92 20.32
N PRO A 235 6.50 18.85 21.13
CA PRO A 235 5.32 18.17 21.66
C PRO A 235 4.44 19.19 22.36
N THR A 236 3.16 19.24 21.97
CA THR A 236 2.16 20.02 22.68
C THR A 236 2.24 19.60 24.15
N PRO A 237 2.42 20.53 25.10
CA PRO A 237 2.40 20.15 26.51
C PRO A 237 1.10 19.40 26.77
N PRO A 238 1.13 18.28 27.54
CA PRO A 238 -0.10 17.58 27.87
C PRO A 238 -1.08 18.60 28.43
N CYS A 239 -2.21 18.76 27.74
CA CYS A 239 -3.33 19.48 28.29
C CYS A 239 -3.85 18.58 29.40
N PHE A 240 -3.34 18.78 30.61
CA PHE A 240 -4.00 18.25 31.79
C PHE A 240 -5.42 18.80 31.74
N LEU A 241 -6.39 17.91 31.52
CA LEU A 241 -7.73 18.17 32.00
C LEU A 241 -7.53 18.56 33.46
N GLN A 242 -7.92 19.78 33.82
CA GLN A 242 -8.01 20.12 35.23
C GLN A 242 -8.99 19.10 35.82
N ASP A 243 -8.46 18.19 36.63
CA ASP A 243 -9.25 17.35 37.52
C ASP A 243 -10.06 18.30 38.40
N SER A 244 -11.29 18.61 38.00
CA SER A 244 -12.31 18.92 38.97
C SER A 244 -12.65 17.58 39.61
N ASP A 245 -12.48 17.47 40.93
CA ASP A 245 -12.67 16.30 41.81
C ASP A 245 -14.11 15.71 41.81
N HIS A 246 -14.73 15.59 40.65
CA HIS A 246 -16.04 15.01 40.45
C HIS A 246 -15.89 13.92 39.39
N GLU A 247 -15.71 12.68 39.86
CA GLU A 247 -15.82 11.48 39.04
C GLU A 247 -17.25 11.34 38.50
N ASP A 248 -17.56 12.09 37.44
CA ASP A 248 -18.86 12.03 36.76
C ASP A 248 -18.69 12.13 35.23
N PHE A 249 -17.60 11.56 34.70
CA PHE A 249 -17.33 11.54 33.26
C PHE A 249 -18.29 10.63 32.47
N LEU A 250 -19.01 9.72 33.15
CA LEU A 250 -19.97 8.83 32.52
C LEU A 250 -21.36 9.45 32.32
N SER A 251 -21.70 10.54 33.03
CA SER A 251 -23.02 11.19 32.93
C SER A 251 -23.10 12.25 31.82
N ALA A 252 -21.97 12.61 31.19
CA ALA A 252 -21.91 13.59 30.11
C ALA A 252 -22.17 13.00 28.70
N ILE A 253 -22.34 11.68 28.57
CA ILE A 253 -22.73 11.05 27.31
C ILE A 253 -24.26 11.05 27.22
N GLN A 254 -24.84 12.07 26.58
CA GLN A 254 -26.23 11.99 26.12
C GLN A 254 -26.28 11.09 24.87
N LEU A 255 -27.09 10.04 24.96
CA LEU A 255 -27.51 9.19 23.83
C LEU A 255 -28.42 9.95 22.86
#